data_AF-A0A6N7GF72-F1
#
_entry.id   AF-A0A6N7GF72-F1
#
_cell.length_a   1.000
_cell.length_b   1.000
_cell.length_c   1.000
_cell.angle_alpha   90.00
_cell.angle_beta   90.00
_cell.angle_gamma   90.00
#
_symmetry.space_group_name_H-M   'P 1'
#
loop_
_entity.id
_entity.type
_entity.pdbx_description
1 polymer ?
#
loop_
_entity_poly.entity_id
_entity_poly.type
_entity_poly.pdbx_seq_one_letter_code
_entity_poly.pdbx_strand_id
1 'polypeptide(L)'
;MTPAGGAGRDPAGAESSVAVRCPASLRSPAAQPRVRRWHHASRVVVVGDGPVRRAVTAALPGAVFLGERHGKQLARVYASLDLFVHTGPYETFGQTLQEALASGVPVVAPAVGGPMDLVRSGTNGQLVPAGDPAAVAGAVAGLAGDRGRLGRYAGAARDSVAGRTWAAVGDALIDHYRAVRGEPVSESAEPAANRPTASYPGGVPTGW
;
A
#
# COMPACT_ATOMS: atom_id res chain seq x y z
N MET A 1 -14.86 8.68 -49.66
CA MET A 1 -15.12 8.89 -48.22
C MET A 1 -14.86 7.57 -47.54
N THR A 2 -13.68 7.43 -46.96
CA THR A 2 -13.18 6.17 -46.35
C THR A 2 -12.96 6.44 -44.88
N PRO A 3 -13.45 5.62 -43.94
CA PRO A 3 -12.97 5.72 -42.57
C PRO A 3 -11.79 4.77 -42.36
N ALA A 4 -10.63 5.37 -42.04
CA ALA A 4 -9.57 4.73 -41.25
C ALA A 4 -10.16 4.42 -39.86
N GLY A 5 -9.90 3.28 -39.23
CA GLY A 5 -8.58 2.80 -38.83
C GLY A 5 -8.50 2.95 -37.32
N GLY A 6 -8.66 1.84 -36.60
CA GLY A 6 -8.83 1.79 -35.15
C GLY A 6 -7.61 2.25 -34.36
N ALA A 7 -7.87 2.81 -33.18
CA ALA A 7 -6.92 2.88 -32.07
C ALA A 7 -7.48 2.01 -30.95
N GLY A 8 -6.91 0.81 -30.80
CA GLY A 8 -7.14 -0.04 -29.63
C GLY A 8 -6.64 0.69 -28.38
N ARG A 9 -7.51 0.82 -27.39
CA ARG A 9 -7.18 1.38 -26.08
C ARG A 9 -6.33 0.36 -25.33
N ASP A 10 -5.11 0.72 -25.01
CA ASP A 10 -4.18 -0.06 -24.18
C ASP A 10 -4.77 -0.26 -22.76
N PRO A 11 -4.96 -1.50 -22.26
CA PRO A 11 -5.55 -1.76 -20.94
C PRO A 11 -4.50 -1.72 -19.80
N ALA A 12 -3.47 -0.89 -19.92
CA ALA A 12 -2.42 -0.72 -18.93
C ALA A 12 -2.81 0.32 -17.85
N GLY A 13 -3.78 -0.02 -17.00
CA GLY A 13 -4.24 0.88 -15.94
C GLY A 13 -4.94 0.21 -14.76
N ALA A 14 -4.65 -1.07 -14.49
CA ALA A 14 -5.26 -1.77 -13.37
C ALA A 14 -4.39 -1.66 -12.12
N GLU A 15 -4.82 -0.81 -11.17
CA GLU A 15 -4.31 -0.77 -9.81
C GLU A 15 -4.50 -2.15 -9.17
N SER A 16 -3.41 -2.89 -9.00
CA SER A 16 -3.41 -4.20 -8.37
C SER A 16 -2.62 -4.10 -7.08
N SER A 17 -3.33 -4.09 -5.94
CA SER A 17 -2.69 -4.23 -4.64
C SER A 17 -2.49 -5.71 -4.35
N VAL A 18 -1.26 -6.10 -4.08
CA VAL A 18 -0.86 -7.48 -3.82
C VAL A 18 -0.42 -7.57 -2.37
N ALA A 19 -1.01 -8.46 -1.59
CA ALA A 19 -0.63 -8.65 -0.21
C ALA A 19 0.18 -9.94 -0.02
N VAL A 20 1.17 -9.93 0.86
CA VAL A 20 2.00 -11.10 1.15
C VAL A 20 1.81 -11.55 2.59
N ARG A 21 1.55 -12.85 2.76
CA ARG A 21 1.46 -13.52 4.05
C ARG A 21 2.46 -14.68 4.12
N CYS A 22 3.31 -14.67 5.13
CA CYS A 22 4.25 -15.75 5.47
C CYS A 22 3.62 -16.63 6.58
N PRO A 23 3.43 -17.95 6.40
CA PRO A 23 2.79 -18.79 7.40
C PRO A 23 3.58 -18.80 8.71
N ALA A 24 2.86 -18.78 9.83
CA ALA A 24 3.36 -18.62 11.19
C ALA A 24 3.94 -19.91 11.82
N SER A 25 4.33 -20.93 11.02
CA SER A 25 4.64 -22.28 11.51
C SER A 25 6.00 -22.45 12.20
N LEU A 26 6.43 -21.50 13.03
CA LEU A 26 7.59 -21.61 13.92
C LEU A 26 7.24 -21.46 15.41
N ARG A 27 5.95 -21.56 15.78
CA ARG A 27 5.50 -21.56 17.18
C ARG A 27 5.07 -22.97 17.62
N SER A 28 6.01 -23.68 18.26
CA SER A 28 5.85 -24.87 19.12
C SER A 28 5.91 -26.29 18.48
N PRO A 29 6.59 -27.28 19.14
CA PRO A 29 6.80 -28.63 18.64
C PRO A 29 5.90 -29.67 19.35
N ALA A 30 4.75 -30.02 18.79
CA ALA A 30 4.10 -31.29 19.09
C ALA A 30 3.01 -31.61 18.05
N ALA A 31 3.03 -32.86 17.55
CA ALA A 31 2.10 -33.51 16.63
C ALA A 31 2.31 -33.30 15.11
N GLN A 32 2.85 -34.36 14.50
CA GLN A 32 3.22 -34.65 13.09
C GLN A 32 2.00 -35.19 12.28
N PRO A 33 1.97 -35.29 10.91
CA PRO A 33 2.98 -35.99 10.12
C PRO A 33 3.41 -35.42 8.74
N ARG A 34 4.71 -35.60 8.50
CA ARG A 34 5.44 -35.79 7.24
C ARG A 34 4.72 -35.47 5.92
N VAL A 35 4.91 -34.23 5.44
CA VAL A 35 5.11 -33.96 4.01
C VAL A 35 6.49 -33.29 3.88
N ARG A 36 7.40 -34.00 3.22
CA ARG A 36 8.77 -33.51 2.95
C ARG A 36 8.73 -32.52 1.77
N ARG A 37 8.90 -31.24 2.10
CA ARG A 37 9.77 -30.22 1.44
C ARG A 37 9.17 -28.84 1.73
N TRP A 38 9.65 -28.22 2.80
CA TRP A 38 9.38 -26.80 3.05
C TRP A 38 10.22 -25.98 2.07
N HIS A 39 9.60 -25.52 0.98
CA HIS A 39 10.22 -24.57 0.05
C HIS A 39 9.50 -23.22 0.16
N HIS A 40 10.25 -22.21 0.62
CA HIS A 40 10.06 -20.76 0.41
C HIS A 40 8.65 -20.21 0.72
N ALA A 41 8.37 -20.10 2.02
CA ALA A 41 7.06 -19.92 2.62
C ALA A 41 6.46 -18.50 2.52
N SER A 42 6.17 -17.99 1.34
CA SER A 42 5.36 -16.76 1.17
C SER A 42 4.15 -17.04 0.30
N ARG A 43 2.97 -16.57 0.73
CA ARG A 43 1.71 -16.72 0.02
C ARG A 43 1.18 -15.36 -0.37
N VAL A 44 0.84 -15.22 -1.65
CA VAL A 44 0.21 -14.01 -2.17
C VAL A 44 -1.29 -14.07 -1.89
N VAL A 45 -1.84 -12.98 -1.38
CA VAL A 45 -3.27 -12.77 -1.15
C VAL A 45 -3.69 -11.56 -1.96
N VAL A 46 -4.77 -11.69 -2.73
CA VAL A 46 -5.35 -10.59 -3.50
C VAL A 46 -6.78 -10.37 -3.00
N VAL A 47 -7.09 -9.13 -2.66
CA VAL A 47 -8.41 -8.69 -2.20
C VAL A 47 -8.92 -7.64 -3.17
N GLY A 48 -10.20 -7.71 -3.50
CA GLY A 48 -10.80 -6.92 -4.56
C GLY A 48 -11.20 -7.77 -5.75
N ASP A 49 -11.91 -7.14 -6.66
CA ASP A 49 -12.25 -7.66 -7.99
C ASP A 49 -11.98 -6.55 -9.01
N GLY A 50 -12.10 -6.87 -10.28
CA GLY A 50 -11.92 -5.91 -11.35
C GLY A 50 -11.84 -6.56 -12.72
N PRO A 51 -11.84 -5.75 -13.79
CA PRO A 51 -11.85 -6.23 -15.17
C PRO A 51 -10.65 -7.13 -15.50
N VAL A 52 -9.53 -6.96 -14.79
CA VAL A 52 -8.30 -7.74 -14.98
C VAL A 52 -8.22 -9.02 -14.13
N ARG A 53 -9.23 -9.33 -13.30
CA ARG A 53 -9.19 -10.49 -12.38
C ARG A 53 -8.79 -11.80 -13.07
N ARG A 54 -9.32 -12.06 -14.26
CA ARG A 54 -8.98 -13.28 -15.03
C ARG A 54 -7.50 -13.34 -15.38
N ALA A 55 -6.94 -12.24 -15.88
CA ALA A 55 -5.52 -12.18 -16.26
C ALA A 55 -4.61 -12.35 -15.02
N VAL A 56 -4.93 -11.68 -13.92
CA VAL A 56 -4.15 -11.78 -12.67
C VAL A 56 -4.23 -13.19 -12.06
N THR A 57 -5.40 -13.82 -12.10
CA THR A 57 -5.58 -15.20 -11.60
C THR A 57 -4.75 -16.20 -12.42
N ALA A 58 -4.71 -16.02 -13.75
CA ALA A 58 -3.87 -16.85 -14.62
C ALA A 58 -2.37 -16.62 -14.38
N ALA A 59 -1.96 -15.38 -14.11
CA ALA A 59 -0.57 -15.03 -13.83
C ALA A 59 -0.09 -15.47 -12.42
N LEU A 60 -1.02 -15.63 -11.46
CA LEU A 60 -0.71 -15.96 -10.07
C LEU A 60 -1.48 -17.22 -9.60
N PRO A 61 -1.21 -18.41 -10.16
CA PRO A 61 -1.98 -19.62 -9.86
C PRO A 61 -1.86 -20.10 -8.40
N GLY A 62 -0.83 -19.65 -7.67
CA GLY A 62 -0.63 -19.94 -6.24
C GLY A 62 -1.23 -18.90 -5.28
N ALA A 63 -1.77 -17.80 -5.79
CA ALA A 63 -2.33 -16.74 -4.96
C ALA A 63 -3.73 -17.09 -4.43
N VAL A 64 -4.07 -16.54 -3.28
CA VAL A 64 -5.41 -16.63 -2.69
C VAL A 64 -6.20 -15.39 -3.07
N PHE A 65 -7.23 -15.57 -3.89
CA PHE A 65 -8.15 -14.51 -4.27
C PHE A 65 -9.34 -14.52 -3.32
N LEU A 66 -9.49 -13.46 -2.53
CA LEU A 66 -10.63 -13.33 -1.61
C LEU A 66 -11.84 -12.69 -2.30
N GLY A 67 -11.64 -11.98 -3.42
CA GLY A 67 -12.67 -11.12 -4.00
C GLY A 67 -12.85 -9.84 -3.18
N GLU A 68 -13.91 -9.07 -3.46
CA GLU A 68 -14.19 -7.82 -2.76
C GLU A 68 -14.51 -8.03 -1.27
N ARG A 69 -13.94 -7.19 -0.42
CA ARG A 69 -14.20 -7.15 1.02
C ARG A 69 -14.35 -5.72 1.47
N HIS A 70 -15.18 -5.52 2.49
CA HIS A 70 -15.52 -4.19 2.99
C HIS A 70 -15.47 -4.14 4.53
N GLY A 71 -15.32 -2.93 5.07
CA GLY A 71 -15.40 -2.64 6.50
C GLY A 71 -14.57 -3.61 7.35
N LYS A 72 -15.20 -4.20 8.38
CA LYS A 72 -14.54 -5.11 9.32
C LYS A 72 -13.92 -6.34 8.66
N GLN A 73 -14.46 -6.82 7.54
CA GLN A 73 -13.87 -7.97 6.85
C GLN A 73 -12.56 -7.58 6.17
N LEU A 74 -12.54 -6.43 5.49
CA LEU A 74 -11.32 -5.91 4.87
C LEU A 74 -10.24 -5.61 5.91
N ALA A 75 -10.62 -4.95 7.02
CA ALA A 75 -9.71 -4.68 8.13
C ALA A 75 -9.08 -5.96 8.73
N ARG A 76 -9.86 -7.04 8.86
CA ARG A 76 -9.33 -8.35 9.29
C ARG A 76 -8.37 -8.95 8.28
N VAL A 77 -8.60 -8.73 6.97
CA VAL A 77 -7.64 -9.18 5.97
C VAL A 77 -6.33 -8.43 6.14
N TYR A 78 -6.34 -7.08 6.16
CA TYR A 78 -5.13 -6.29 6.39
C TYR A 78 -4.39 -6.74 7.66
N ALA A 79 -5.08 -6.84 8.79
CA ALA A 79 -4.47 -7.28 10.05
C ALA A 79 -3.92 -8.73 10.02
N SER A 80 -4.24 -9.52 9.00
CA SER A 80 -3.72 -10.88 8.80
C SER A 80 -2.51 -10.96 7.87
N LEU A 81 -2.12 -9.85 7.25
CA LEU A 81 -0.97 -9.75 6.35
C LEU A 81 0.32 -9.50 7.14
N ASP A 82 1.45 -9.93 6.57
CA ASP A 82 2.77 -9.58 7.10
C ASP A 82 3.37 -8.38 6.35
N LEU A 83 2.98 -8.19 5.08
CA LEU A 83 3.47 -7.14 4.19
C LEU A 83 2.39 -6.77 3.16
N PHE A 84 2.19 -5.47 2.93
CA PHE A 84 1.33 -4.95 1.87
C PHE A 84 2.19 -4.43 0.72
N VAL A 85 1.84 -4.76 -0.52
CA VAL A 85 2.60 -4.37 -1.72
C VAL A 85 1.67 -3.64 -2.68
N HIS A 86 1.97 -2.36 -2.92
CA HIS A 86 1.40 -1.61 -4.03
C HIS A 86 2.40 -1.65 -5.19
N THR A 87 1.96 -2.04 -6.38
CA THR A 87 2.86 -2.19 -7.54
C THR A 87 2.61 -1.16 -8.65
N GLY A 88 1.58 -0.34 -8.53
CA GLY A 88 1.22 0.67 -9.53
C GLY A 88 2.01 1.97 -9.37
N PRO A 89 2.26 2.70 -10.47
CA PRO A 89 2.75 4.08 -10.38
C PRO A 89 1.61 5.07 -10.11
N TYR A 90 0.36 4.62 -10.23
CA TYR A 90 -0.84 5.42 -10.06
C TYR A 90 -1.41 5.12 -8.67
N GLU A 91 -1.01 5.93 -7.71
CA GLU A 91 -1.60 5.97 -6.38
C GLU A 91 -1.68 7.43 -5.94
N THR A 92 -2.90 7.87 -5.67
CA THR A 92 -3.20 9.28 -5.44
C THR A 92 -3.05 9.61 -3.96
N PHE A 93 -4.02 9.20 -3.16
CA PHE A 93 -4.09 9.51 -1.73
C PHE A 93 -3.55 8.39 -0.83
N GLY A 94 -3.20 7.23 -1.39
CA GLY A 94 -2.61 6.13 -0.65
C GLY A 94 -3.55 5.58 0.43
N GLN A 95 -4.87 5.56 0.19
CA GLN A 95 -5.82 5.11 1.21
C GLN A 95 -5.55 3.65 1.60
N THR A 96 -5.28 2.77 0.62
CA THR A 96 -4.93 1.37 0.88
C THR A 96 -3.60 1.22 1.64
N LEU A 97 -2.64 2.11 1.39
CA LEU A 97 -1.38 2.17 2.13
C LEU A 97 -1.61 2.61 3.58
N GLN A 98 -2.47 3.61 3.80
CA GLN A 98 -2.86 4.06 5.15
C GLN A 98 -3.59 2.97 5.92
N GLU A 99 -4.52 2.23 5.29
CA GLU A 99 -5.21 1.10 5.88
C GLU A 99 -4.24 -0.02 6.29
N ALA A 100 -3.26 -0.33 5.44
CA ALA A 100 -2.20 -1.29 5.77
C ALA A 100 -1.37 -0.82 6.98
N LEU A 101 -0.86 0.42 6.94
CA LEU A 101 -0.05 0.99 8.02
C LEU A 101 -0.83 1.05 9.34
N ALA A 102 -2.09 1.50 9.33
CA ALA A 102 -2.97 1.54 10.50
C ALA A 102 -3.23 0.13 11.08
N SER A 103 -3.23 -0.89 10.21
CA SER A 103 -3.33 -2.30 10.59
C SER A 103 -2.02 -2.88 11.15
N GLY A 104 -0.94 -2.08 11.22
CA GLY A 104 0.38 -2.54 11.66
C GLY A 104 1.16 -3.30 10.58
N VAL A 105 0.77 -3.14 9.31
CA VAL A 105 1.36 -3.85 8.17
C VAL A 105 2.31 -2.92 7.43
N PRO A 106 3.60 -3.28 7.31
CA PRO A 106 4.55 -2.53 6.50
C PRO A 106 4.17 -2.49 5.02
N VAL A 107 4.59 -1.45 4.32
CA VAL A 107 4.27 -1.23 2.91
C VAL A 107 5.52 -1.30 2.02
N VAL A 108 5.42 -1.97 0.88
CA VAL A 108 6.33 -1.79 -0.27
C VAL A 108 5.56 -1.07 -1.37
N ALA A 109 6.09 0.04 -1.87
CA ALA A 109 5.43 0.82 -2.92
C ALA A 109 6.45 1.60 -3.78
N PRO A 110 6.12 1.93 -5.04
CA PRO A 110 6.88 2.87 -5.86
C PRO A 110 7.08 4.24 -5.21
N ALA A 111 8.26 4.83 -5.40
CA ALA A 111 8.64 6.16 -4.94
C ALA A 111 8.06 7.27 -5.84
N VAL A 112 6.73 7.29 -5.98
CA VAL A 112 5.99 8.27 -6.78
C VAL A 112 4.60 8.45 -6.19
N GLY A 113 4.04 9.67 -6.25
CA GLY A 113 2.68 9.96 -5.78
C GLY A 113 2.50 9.80 -4.27
N GLY A 114 1.29 9.40 -3.85
CA GLY A 114 0.89 9.26 -2.45
C GLY A 114 1.79 8.37 -1.56
N PRO A 115 2.43 7.29 -2.07
CA PRO A 115 3.40 6.51 -1.30
C PRO A 115 4.53 7.34 -0.68
N MET A 116 5.01 8.41 -1.32
CA MET A 116 6.11 9.23 -0.79
C MET A 116 5.73 10.00 0.48
N ASP A 117 4.44 10.29 0.65
CA ASP A 117 3.92 11.02 1.82
C ASP A 117 3.64 10.10 3.02
N LEU A 118 3.59 8.78 2.78
CA LEU A 118 3.13 7.78 3.75
C LEU A 118 4.24 6.80 4.16
N VAL A 119 5.10 6.41 3.22
CA VAL A 119 6.10 5.37 3.42
C VAL A 119 7.47 6.00 3.65
N ARG A 120 8.02 5.75 4.84
CA ARG A 120 9.39 6.08 5.22
C ARG A 120 10.24 4.82 5.15
N SER A 121 11.02 4.69 4.07
CA SER A 121 11.97 3.59 3.87
C SER A 121 12.83 3.36 5.11
N GLY A 122 12.94 2.12 5.57
CA GLY A 122 13.70 1.80 6.78
C GLY A 122 12.92 1.95 8.09
N THR A 123 11.72 2.52 8.05
CA THR A 123 10.90 2.77 9.25
C THR A 123 9.59 1.99 9.24
N ASN A 124 8.69 2.26 8.29
CA ASN A 124 7.36 1.65 8.22
C ASN A 124 7.13 0.88 6.91
N GLY A 125 8.17 0.73 6.09
CA GLY A 125 8.08 0.16 4.77
C GLY A 125 9.34 0.37 3.94
N GLN A 126 9.20 0.18 2.63
CA GLN A 126 10.27 0.36 1.65
C GLN A 126 9.70 0.98 0.37
N LEU A 127 10.25 2.14 -0.02
CA LEU A 127 10.04 2.70 -1.35
C LEU A 127 10.99 2.06 -2.36
N VAL A 128 10.50 1.84 -3.58
CA VAL A 128 11.26 1.29 -4.72
C VAL A 128 11.13 2.20 -5.95
N PRO A 129 12.05 2.14 -6.94
CA PRO A 129 11.89 2.86 -8.20
C PRO A 129 10.55 2.54 -8.89
N ALA A 130 9.88 3.56 -9.43
CA ALA A 130 8.65 3.38 -10.18
C ALA A 130 8.91 2.65 -11.51
N GLY A 131 8.00 1.75 -11.90
CA GLY A 131 8.15 0.99 -13.14
C GLY A 131 9.22 -0.11 -13.10
N ASP A 132 9.70 -0.49 -11.92
CA ASP A 132 10.72 -1.54 -11.74
C ASP A 132 10.15 -2.76 -10.96
N PRO A 133 9.62 -3.77 -11.67
CA PRO A 133 9.15 -5.00 -11.04
C PRO A 133 10.24 -5.80 -10.32
N ALA A 134 11.50 -5.70 -10.75
CA ALA A 134 12.60 -6.41 -10.13
C ALA A 134 12.95 -5.80 -8.77
N ALA A 135 12.89 -4.46 -8.66
CA ALA A 135 13.05 -3.78 -7.38
C ALA A 135 11.92 -4.13 -6.39
N VAL A 136 10.67 -4.22 -6.85
CA VAL A 136 9.55 -4.70 -6.02
C VAL A 136 9.83 -6.12 -5.52
N ALA A 137 10.17 -7.04 -6.43
CA ALA A 137 10.45 -8.44 -6.08
C ALA A 137 11.62 -8.55 -5.10
N GLY A 138 12.70 -7.80 -5.30
CA GLY A 138 13.86 -7.74 -4.42
C GLY A 138 13.51 -7.22 -3.02
N ALA A 139 12.72 -6.15 -2.94
CA ALA A 139 12.26 -5.60 -1.66
C ALA A 139 11.39 -6.60 -0.89
N VAL A 140 10.44 -7.24 -1.58
CA VAL A 140 9.57 -8.28 -0.99
C VAL A 140 10.39 -9.48 -0.52
N ALA A 141 11.29 -10.00 -1.36
CA ALA A 141 12.14 -11.14 -1.00
C ALA A 141 13.05 -10.82 0.19
N GLY A 142 13.65 -9.63 0.20
CA GLY A 142 14.49 -9.16 1.30
C GLY A 142 13.71 -9.03 2.62
N LEU A 143 12.48 -8.52 2.59
CA LEU A 143 11.65 -8.38 3.80
C LEU A 143 11.08 -9.73 4.26
N ALA A 144 10.63 -10.58 3.34
CA ALA A 144 10.16 -11.93 3.65
C ALA A 144 11.27 -12.82 4.25
N GLY A 145 12.53 -12.60 3.84
CA GLY A 145 13.70 -13.29 4.39
C GLY A 145 14.18 -12.77 5.75
N ASP A 146 13.74 -11.59 6.20
CA ASP A 146 14.19 -10.95 7.44
C ASP A 146 13.00 -10.57 8.34
N ARG A 147 12.54 -11.54 9.15
CA ARG A 147 11.42 -11.35 10.07
C ARG A 147 11.71 -10.30 11.14
N GLY A 148 12.98 -10.10 11.51
CA GLY A 148 13.38 -9.09 12.49
C GLY A 148 13.15 -7.68 11.95
N ARG A 149 13.57 -7.43 10.71
CA ARG A 149 13.30 -6.17 10.01
C ARG A 149 11.81 -5.97 9.77
N LEU A 150 11.10 -7.00 9.34
CA LEU A 150 9.65 -6.93 9.14
C LEU A 150 8.91 -6.58 10.44
N GLY A 151 9.28 -7.19 11.56
CA GLY A 151 8.72 -6.90 12.88
C GLY A 151 9.00 -5.48 13.37
N ARG A 152 10.19 -4.94 13.12
CA ARG A 152 10.50 -3.52 13.42
C ARG A 152 9.61 -2.58 12.61
N TYR A 153 9.44 -2.86 11.32
CA TYR A 153 8.59 -2.00 10.48
C TYR A 153 7.13 -2.08 10.91
N ALA A 154 6.64 -3.27 11.25
CA ALA A 154 5.28 -3.47 11.74
C ALA A 154 5.04 -2.70 13.04
N GLY A 155 6.01 -2.69 13.95
CA GLY A 155 5.97 -1.92 15.20
C GLY A 155 5.84 -0.41 15.00
N ALA A 156 6.43 0.14 13.93
CA ALA A 156 6.35 1.58 13.62
C ALA A 156 5.19 1.94 12.68
N ALA A 157 4.54 0.95 12.04
CA ALA A 157 3.57 1.18 10.98
C ALA A 157 2.34 1.95 11.47
N ARG A 158 1.69 1.53 12.56
CA ARG A 158 0.49 2.20 13.08
C ARG A 158 0.78 3.62 13.53
N ASP A 159 1.84 3.79 14.32
CA ASP A 159 2.23 5.09 14.87
C ASP A 159 2.55 6.09 13.76
N SER A 160 3.07 5.62 12.62
CA SER A 160 3.37 6.48 11.47
C SER A 160 2.16 7.18 10.85
N VAL A 161 0.95 6.67 11.08
CA VAL A 161 -0.31 7.20 10.54
C VAL A 161 -1.36 7.51 11.63
N ALA A 162 -1.02 7.36 12.91
CA ALA A 162 -1.97 7.51 14.01
C ALA A 162 -2.63 8.90 14.08
N GLY A 163 -1.93 9.95 13.65
CA GLY A 163 -2.47 11.32 13.57
C GLY A 163 -3.37 11.59 12.36
N ARG A 164 -3.41 10.69 11.36
CA ARG A 164 -4.18 10.85 10.11
C ARG A 164 -5.61 10.34 10.28
N THR A 165 -6.31 10.83 11.29
CA THR A 165 -7.70 10.45 11.56
C THR A 165 -8.69 11.31 10.78
N TRP A 166 -9.92 10.82 10.60
CA TRP A 166 -11.00 11.63 10.03
C TRP A 166 -11.27 12.90 10.82
N ALA A 167 -11.17 12.85 12.15
CA ALA A 167 -11.32 14.04 13.00
C ALA A 167 -10.20 15.05 12.73
N ALA A 168 -8.93 14.62 12.77
CA ALA A 168 -7.79 15.50 12.52
C ALA A 168 -7.81 16.14 11.13
N VAL A 169 -8.18 15.37 10.10
CA VAL A 169 -8.32 15.89 8.72
C VAL A 169 -9.51 16.86 8.62
N GLY A 170 -10.63 16.54 9.28
CA GLY A 170 -11.80 17.42 9.34
C GLY A 170 -11.52 18.74 10.05
N ASP A 171 -10.84 18.69 11.20
CA ASP A 171 -10.45 19.86 11.97
C ASP A 171 -9.54 20.76 11.14
N ALA A 172 -8.52 20.19 10.49
CA ALA A 172 -7.63 20.93 9.58
C ALA A 172 -8.38 21.58 8.42
N LEU A 173 -9.36 20.89 7.82
CA LEU A 173 -10.18 21.45 6.75
C LEU A 173 -11.01 22.65 7.22
N ILE A 174 -11.67 22.53 8.38
CA ILE A 174 -12.45 23.63 8.97
C ILE A 174 -11.56 24.82 9.31
N ASP A 175 -10.37 24.56 9.85
CA ASP A 175 -9.38 25.57 10.17
C ASP A 175 -8.88 26.33 8.93
N HIS A 176 -8.71 25.64 7.80
CA HIS A 176 -8.43 26.31 6.52
C HIS A 176 -9.58 27.22 6.07
N TYR A 177 -10.84 26.83 6.26
CA TYR A 177 -11.98 27.71 5.95
C TYR A 177 -12.07 28.92 6.87
N ARG A 178 -11.80 28.75 8.17
CA ARG A 178 -11.75 29.87 9.14
C ARG A 178 -10.69 30.88 8.74
N ALA A 179 -9.49 30.40 8.38
CA ALA A 179 -8.38 31.26 7.95
C ALA A 179 -8.76 32.12 6.73
N VAL A 180 -9.41 31.54 5.71
CA VAL A 180 -9.87 32.30 4.53
C VAL A 180 -10.94 33.33 4.88
N ARG A 181 -11.76 33.06 5.91
CA ARG A 181 -12.81 33.98 6.39
C ARG A 181 -12.30 35.01 7.41
N GLY A 182 -11.01 34.96 7.80
CA GLY A 182 -10.44 35.85 8.82
C GLY A 182 -10.88 35.50 10.26
N GLU A 183 -11.37 34.28 10.49
CA GLU A 183 -11.75 33.77 11.81
C GLU A 183 -10.53 33.14 12.51
N PRO A 184 -10.47 33.15 13.85
CA PRO A 184 -9.39 32.49 14.60
C PRO A 184 -9.38 30.97 14.35
N VAL A 185 -8.18 30.43 14.16
CA VAL A 185 -7.91 29.01 13.89
C VAL A 185 -7.72 28.25 15.20
N SER A 186 -8.11 26.97 15.26
CA SER A 186 -7.89 26.16 16.47
C SER A 186 -6.39 25.94 16.74
N GLU A 187 -5.96 26.03 18.01
CA GLU A 187 -4.56 25.85 18.43
C GLU A 187 -4.09 24.37 18.33
N SER A 188 -5.04 23.46 18.11
CA SER A 188 -4.87 22.00 18.09
C SER A 188 -4.33 21.42 16.78
N ALA A 189 -4.26 22.22 15.71
CA ALA A 189 -3.75 21.76 14.42
C ALA A 189 -2.23 21.94 14.35
N GLU A 190 -1.46 21.11 15.05
CA GLU A 190 -0.11 20.84 14.54
C GLU A 190 -0.29 20.25 13.14
N PRO A 191 0.28 20.87 12.09
CA PRO A 191 0.14 20.33 10.75
C PRO A 191 0.88 19.01 10.74
N ALA A 192 0.14 17.89 10.75
CA ALA A 192 0.70 16.56 10.54
C ALA A 192 1.61 16.65 9.33
N ALA A 193 2.91 16.54 9.57
CA ALA A 193 4.02 16.88 8.67
C ALA A 193 3.71 16.61 7.19
N ASN A 194 3.09 17.58 6.53
CA ASN A 194 2.83 17.60 5.09
C ASN A 194 3.29 18.95 4.54
N ARG A 195 4.47 19.41 4.97
CA ARG A 195 5.26 20.24 4.07
C ARG A 195 5.73 19.30 2.98
N PRO A 196 5.43 19.56 1.69
CA PRO A 196 5.96 18.75 0.62
C PRO A 196 7.49 18.82 0.68
N THR A 197 8.13 17.78 1.20
CA THR A 197 9.57 17.56 1.04
C THR A 197 9.88 16.88 -0.30
N ALA A 198 8.85 16.38 -0.98
CA ALA A 198 8.96 15.86 -2.32
C ALA A 198 9.09 17.04 -3.31
N SER A 199 10.32 17.32 -3.74
CA SER A 199 10.56 18.01 -5.00
C SER A 199 10.05 17.09 -6.12
N TYR A 200 8.83 17.29 -6.60
CA TYR A 200 8.36 16.61 -7.81
C TYR A 200 9.23 17.04 -8.99
N PRO A 201 9.96 16.12 -9.64
CA PRO A 201 10.71 16.45 -10.85
C PRO A 201 9.70 16.66 -11.98
N GLY A 202 9.36 17.94 -12.23
CA GLY A 202 8.39 18.35 -13.24
C GLY A 202 7.36 19.29 -12.63
N GLY A 203 7.55 20.60 -12.85
CA GLY A 203 6.63 21.63 -12.36
C GLY A 203 5.20 21.39 -12.83
N VAL A 204 4.24 21.81 -12.01
CA VAL A 204 2.81 21.72 -12.32
C VAL A 204 2.52 22.62 -13.53
N PRO A 205 1.94 22.11 -14.63
CA PRO A 205 1.55 22.94 -15.76
C PRO A 205 0.49 23.97 -15.33
N THR A 206 0.78 25.26 -15.48
CA THR A 206 -0.10 26.38 -15.08
C THR A 206 -1.09 26.78 -16.18
N GLY A 207 -1.68 25.81 -16.88
CA GLY A 207 -2.66 26.06 -17.93
C GLY A 207 -4.00 25.43 -17.60
N TRP A 208 -4.87 26.20 -16.96
CA TRP A 208 -6.33 25.98 -17.01
C TRP A 208 -6.92 26.90 -18.07
#